data_AF-A0A9E5R3K5-F1
#
_entry.id   AF-A0A9E5R3K5-F1
#
_cell.length_a   1.000
_cell.length_b   1.000
_cell.length_c   1.000
_cell.angle_alpha   90.00
_cell.angle_beta   90.00
_cell.angle_gamma   90.00
#
_symmetry.space_group_name_H-M   'P 1'
#
loop_
_entity.id
_entity.type
_entity.pdbx_description
1 polymer ?
#
loop_
_entity_poly.entity_id
_entity_poly.type
_entity_poly.pdbx_seq_one_letter_code
_entity_poly.pdbx_strand_id
1 'polypeptide(L)'
;MSIESYLKQLKSTDANQRKAAIVALGKSGDPRALKPLAHIHKNDPDPALRELALRAGRYIQKQASQSAASVAAAASAPPPPAPSESANFWDVASSGSLSTSSPPVPSWVQDEGRTQLPSAKPVTDRDRQKARSLVDQALNLKVAGQTDKMLDSLAKAIALDPKLEDDYQVLSLLTIGLGVSSDRALEALEEYQKRPAHQT
;
A
#
# COMPACT_ATOMS: atom_id res chain seq x y z
N MET A 1 14.35 22.78 10.32
CA MET A 1 14.67 22.51 8.90
C MET A 1 13.37 22.22 8.17
N SER A 2 13.23 22.71 6.94
CA SER A 2 12.03 22.50 6.11
C SER A 2 12.03 21.11 5.45
N ILE A 3 10.85 20.64 5.02
CA ILE A 3 10.72 19.38 4.29
C ILE A 3 11.58 19.35 3.02
N GLU A 4 11.66 20.47 2.30
CA GLU A 4 12.49 20.63 1.11
C GLU A 4 13.98 20.40 1.40
N SER A 5 14.44 20.80 2.59
CA SER A 5 15.82 20.57 3.03
C SER A 5 16.11 19.08 3.19
N TYR A 6 15.18 18.32 3.78
CA TYR A 6 15.34 16.88 3.96
C TYR A 6 15.24 16.12 2.63
N LEU A 7 14.36 16.56 1.71
CA LEU A 7 14.31 16.01 0.35
C LEU A 7 15.64 16.17 -0.41
N LYS A 8 16.33 17.29 -0.21
CA LYS A 8 17.67 17.50 -0.78
C LYS A 8 18.71 16.57 -0.12
N GLN A 9 18.65 16.40 1.19
CA GLN A 9 19.57 15.53 1.95
C GLN A 9 19.44 14.05 1.60
N LEU A 10 18.28 13.58 1.12
CA LEU A 10 18.12 12.22 0.59
C LEU A 10 19.07 11.89 -0.57
N LYS A 11 19.59 12.91 -1.28
CA LYS A 11 20.54 12.75 -2.38
C LYS A 11 22.01 12.83 -1.92
N SER A 12 22.26 12.95 -0.62
CA SER A 12 23.62 13.04 -0.08
C SER A 12 24.38 11.73 -0.28
N THR A 13 25.67 11.81 -0.54
CA THR A 13 26.57 10.65 -0.58
C THR A 13 26.77 10.03 0.81
N ASP A 14 26.60 10.83 1.86
CA ASP A 14 26.72 10.40 3.25
C ASP A 14 25.45 9.66 3.73
N ALA A 15 25.62 8.38 4.09
CA ALA A 15 24.56 7.53 4.60
C ALA A 15 23.92 8.07 5.90
N ASN A 16 24.69 8.74 6.77
CA ASN A 16 24.16 9.30 8.01
C ASN A 16 23.22 10.49 7.74
N GLN A 17 23.55 11.32 6.73
CA GLN A 17 22.68 12.41 6.31
C GLN A 17 21.40 11.89 5.65
N ARG A 18 21.49 10.86 4.80
CA ARG A 18 20.30 10.21 4.22
C ARG A 18 19.42 9.61 5.32
N LYS A 19 20.01 8.92 6.31
CA LYS A 19 19.31 8.39 7.49
C LYS A 19 18.55 9.48 8.24
N ALA A 20 19.21 10.58 8.57
CA ALA A 20 18.59 11.69 9.29
C ALA A 20 17.41 12.28 8.51
N ALA A 21 17.55 12.44 7.19
CA ALA A 21 16.49 12.90 6.31
C ALA A 21 15.30 11.94 6.28
N ILE A 22 15.52 10.63 6.13
CA ILE A 22 14.44 9.62 6.13
C ILE A 22 13.64 9.66 7.44
N VAL A 23 14.34 9.73 8.59
CA VAL A 23 13.68 9.81 9.91
C VAL A 23 12.86 11.08 10.04
N ALA A 24 13.44 12.23 9.65
CA ALA A 24 12.74 13.51 9.75
C ALA A 24 11.51 13.57 8.84
N LEU A 25 11.61 13.05 7.61
CA LEU A 25 10.50 12.95 6.68
C LEU A 25 9.40 12.03 7.21
N GLY A 26 9.75 10.86 7.75
CA GLY A 26 8.78 9.96 8.39
C GLY A 26 8.03 10.65 9.54
N LYS A 27 8.75 11.35 10.43
CA LYS A 27 8.16 12.08 11.56
C LYS A 27 7.31 13.29 11.14
N SER A 28 7.61 13.89 9.99
CA SER A 28 6.84 15.04 9.49
C SER A 28 5.39 14.68 9.14
N GLY A 29 5.12 13.42 8.82
CA GLY A 29 3.78 12.99 8.40
C GLY A 29 3.33 13.54 7.04
N ASP A 30 4.19 14.27 6.33
CA ASP A 30 3.81 14.91 5.06
C ASP A 30 3.74 13.87 3.92
N PRO A 31 2.57 13.70 3.27
CA PRO A 31 2.41 12.81 2.13
C PRO A 31 3.37 13.08 0.96
N ARG A 32 3.89 14.30 0.81
CA ARG A 32 4.87 14.67 -0.23
C ARG A 32 6.15 13.86 -0.13
N ALA A 33 6.49 13.34 1.06
CA ALA A 33 7.68 12.52 1.27
C ALA A 33 7.52 11.06 0.78
N LEU A 34 6.31 10.59 0.48
CA LEU A 34 6.06 9.17 0.13
C LEU A 34 6.78 8.75 -1.15
N LYS A 35 6.72 9.57 -2.22
CA LYS A 35 7.40 9.28 -3.49
C LYS A 35 8.93 9.20 -3.32
N PRO A 36 9.60 10.19 -2.69
CA PRO A 36 11.03 10.11 -2.36
C PRO A 36 11.42 8.89 -1.51
N LEU A 37 10.66 8.59 -0.45
CA LEU A 37 10.94 7.43 0.41
C LEU A 37 10.82 6.10 -0.34
N ALA A 38 9.83 5.97 -1.24
CA ALA A 38 9.71 4.80 -2.10
C ALA A 38 10.88 4.64 -3.08
N HIS A 39 11.45 5.75 -3.57
CA HIS A 39 12.65 5.71 -4.40
C HIS A 39 13.87 5.22 -3.61
N ILE A 40 14.07 5.71 -2.39
CA ILE A 40 15.15 5.26 -1.50
C ILE A 40 15.00 3.77 -1.18
N HIS A 41 13.78 3.32 -0.86
CA HIS A 41 13.52 1.91 -0.58
C HIS A 41 13.93 0.98 -1.74
N LYS A 42 13.84 1.43 -2.99
CA LYS A 42 14.19 0.62 -4.16
C LYS A 42 15.67 0.72 -4.54
N ASN A 43 16.26 1.90 -4.39
CA ASN A 43 17.52 2.22 -5.06
C ASN A 43 18.69 2.55 -4.13
N ASP A 44 18.47 2.73 -2.82
CA ASP A 44 19.59 3.06 -1.92
C ASP A 44 20.56 1.87 -1.82
N PRO A 45 21.88 2.11 -1.90
CA PRO A 45 22.87 1.05 -1.74
C PRO A 45 22.86 0.44 -0.33
N ASP A 46 22.47 1.20 0.70
CA ASP A 46 22.43 0.71 2.07
C ASP A 46 21.10 -0.02 2.36
N PRO A 47 21.13 -1.35 2.60
CA PRO A 47 19.93 -2.12 2.91
C PRO A 47 19.20 -1.63 4.18
N ALA A 48 19.92 -1.11 5.17
CA ALA A 48 19.32 -0.58 6.38
C ALA A 48 18.49 0.69 6.08
N LEU A 49 18.98 1.54 5.17
CA LEU A 49 18.24 2.73 4.74
C LEU A 49 17.03 2.38 3.87
N ARG A 50 17.11 1.32 3.05
CA ARG A 50 15.96 0.83 2.29
C ARG A 50 14.81 0.43 3.21
N GLU A 51 15.10 -0.34 4.25
CA GLU A 51 14.10 -0.78 5.22
C GLU A 51 13.56 0.38 6.06
N LEU A 52 14.45 1.30 6.47
CA LEU A 52 14.06 2.52 7.19
C LEU A 52 13.08 3.38 6.37
N ALA A 53 13.32 3.54 5.06
CA ALA A 53 12.46 4.31 4.17
C ALA A 53 11.08 3.69 3.99
N LEU A 54 10.99 2.35 3.90
CA LEU A 54 9.72 1.63 3.86
C LEU A 54 8.89 1.89 5.13
N ARG A 55 9.53 1.76 6.31
CA ARG A 55 8.88 2.01 7.60
C ARG A 55 8.40 3.45 7.74
N ALA A 56 9.23 4.42 7.34
CA ALA A 56 8.87 5.83 7.34
C ALA A 56 7.66 6.12 6.44
N GLY A 57 7.62 5.55 5.23
CA GLY A 57 6.49 5.70 4.31
C GLY A 57 5.18 5.13 4.87
N ARG A 58 5.23 3.93 5.48
CA ARG A 58 4.06 3.33 6.14
C ARG A 58 3.57 4.15 7.32
N TYR A 59 4.48 4.75 8.07
CA TYR A 59 4.14 5.61 9.20
C TYR A 59 3.38 6.86 8.75
N ILE A 60 3.83 7.52 7.68
CA ILE A 60 3.14 8.67 7.08
C ILE A 60 1.73 8.27 6.62
N GLN A 61 1.58 7.14 5.93
CA GLN A 61 0.26 6.65 5.50
C GLN A 61 -0.67 6.41 6.68
N LYS A 62 -0.18 5.76 7.75
CA LYS A 62 -0.97 5.53 8.96
C LYS A 62 -1.41 6.84 9.61
N GLN A 63 -0.52 7.81 9.72
CA GLN A 63 -0.88 9.13 10.28
C GLN A 63 -1.90 9.86 9.41
N ALA A 64 -1.72 9.90 8.09
CA ALA A 64 -2.68 10.51 7.18
C ALA A 64 -4.07 9.88 7.28
N SER A 65 -4.16 8.56 7.42
CA SER A 65 -5.42 7.85 7.63
C SER A 65 -6.06 8.17 8.99
N GLN A 66 -5.26 8.31 10.05
CA GLN A 66 -5.74 8.67 11.38
C GLN A 66 -6.23 10.12 11.45
N SER A 67 -5.52 11.06 10.81
CA SER A 67 -5.94 12.45 10.69
C SER A 67 -7.24 12.58 9.89
N ALA A 68 -7.41 11.82 8.81
CA ALA A 68 -8.65 11.77 8.03
C ALA A 68 -9.84 11.18 8.83
N ALA A 69 -9.59 10.15 9.65
CA ALA A 69 -10.62 9.56 10.50
C ALA A 69 -11.10 10.52 11.61
N SER A 70 -10.19 11.31 12.20
CA SER A 70 -10.56 12.28 13.24
C SER A 70 -11.40 13.44 12.72
N VAL A 71 -11.19 13.90 11.48
CA VAL A 71 -11.99 14.98 10.89
C VAL A 71 -13.38 14.50 10.44
N ALA A 72 -13.50 13.26 9.98
CA ALA A 72 -14.80 12.66 9.64
C ALA A 72 -15.67 12.41 10.89
N ALA A 73 -15.06 12.02 12.01
CA ALA A 73 -15.76 11.85 13.29
C ALA A 73 -16.28 13.19 13.85
N ALA A 74 -15.51 14.28 13.70
CA ALA A 74 -15.92 15.62 14.14
C ALA A 74 -17.08 16.20 13.29
N ALA A 75 -17.18 15.84 12.01
CA ALA A 75 -18.27 16.28 11.13
C ALA A 75 -19.58 15.49 11.28
N SER A 76 -19.56 14.36 12.01
CA SER A 76 -20.72 13.45 12.17
C SER A 76 -21.34 13.49 13.57
N ALA A 77 -20.82 14.30 14.49
CA ALA A 77 -21.42 14.48 15.82
C ALA A 77 -22.61 15.46 15.73
N PRO A 78 -23.78 15.15 16.32
CA PRO A 78 -24.85 16.14 16.46
C PRO A 78 -24.33 17.33 17.26
N PRO A 79 -24.79 18.58 16.99
CA PRO A 79 -24.36 19.74 17.76
C PRO A 79 -24.59 19.46 19.26
N PRO A 80 -23.65 19.82 20.14
CA PRO A 80 -23.81 19.56 21.57
C PRO A 80 -25.13 20.17 22.05
N PRO A 81 -25.89 19.50 22.94
CA PRO A 81 -27.11 20.08 23.48
C PRO A 81 -26.75 21.42 24.12
N ALA A 82 -27.49 22.46 23.74
CA ALA A 82 -27.30 23.81 24.24
C ALA A 82 -27.23 23.80 25.77
N PRO A 83 -26.36 24.61 26.39
CA PRO A 83 -26.28 24.69 27.84
C PRO A 83 -27.62 25.19 28.40
N SER A 84 -28.27 24.35 29.22
CA SER A 84 -29.47 24.71 29.96
C SER A 84 -29.13 25.76 31.03
N GLU A 85 -29.90 26.85 31.00
CA GLU A 85 -29.74 28.09 31.75
C GLU A 85 -29.55 27.94 33.27
N SER A 86 -28.78 28.86 33.83
CA SER A 86 -29.05 29.46 35.14
C SER A 86 -28.75 30.96 35.05
N ALA A 87 -29.81 31.72 34.77
CA ALA A 87 -30.07 33.13 35.10
C ALA A 87 -28.92 34.15 35.10
N ASN A 88 -28.99 35.12 34.17
CA ASN A 88 -29.21 36.57 34.43
C ASN A 88 -29.22 37.30 33.05
N PHE A 89 -30.37 37.75 32.54
CA PHE A 89 -31.10 39.00 32.84
C PHE A 89 -30.56 40.22 32.05
N TRP A 90 -31.40 40.67 31.10
CA TRP A 90 -31.42 41.93 30.34
C TRP A 90 -30.86 41.95 28.90
N ASP A 91 -31.81 42.14 27.97
CA ASP A 91 -31.75 43.06 26.81
C ASP A 91 -30.72 42.76 25.69
N VAL A 92 -30.94 42.97 24.39
CA VAL A 92 -32.00 43.60 23.59
C VAL A 92 -31.62 43.41 22.11
N ALA A 93 -32.62 43.10 21.27
CA ALA A 93 -32.76 43.43 19.85
C ALA A 93 -31.77 42.96 18.75
N SER A 94 -32.44 42.66 17.61
CA SER A 94 -32.05 42.94 16.22
C SER A 94 -31.48 41.80 15.38
N SER A 95 -32.41 41.14 14.68
CA SER A 95 -32.51 41.09 13.21
C SER A 95 -31.26 40.81 12.36
N GLY A 96 -31.29 39.70 11.62
CA GLY A 96 -30.42 39.54 10.45
C GLY A 96 -30.38 38.13 9.87
N SER A 97 -31.33 37.83 8.98
CA SER A 97 -31.21 36.76 7.97
C SER A 97 -29.91 36.90 7.18
N LEU A 98 -29.32 35.79 6.70
CA LEU A 98 -28.81 35.67 5.33
C LEU A 98 -28.39 34.22 5.01
N SER A 99 -29.11 33.64 4.06
CA SER A 99 -28.65 32.53 3.21
C SER A 99 -27.35 32.89 2.50
N THR A 100 -26.42 31.92 2.35
CA THR A 100 -25.47 31.97 1.23
C THR A 100 -25.21 30.58 0.65
N SER A 101 -25.35 30.55 -0.67
CA SER A 101 -25.14 29.48 -1.64
C SER A 101 -23.73 28.89 -1.66
N SER A 102 -23.65 27.60 -1.98
CA SER A 102 -22.43 26.93 -2.43
C SER A 102 -21.96 27.44 -3.81
N PRO A 103 -20.66 27.58 -4.06
CA PRO A 103 -20.14 27.86 -5.40
C PRO A 103 -19.95 26.56 -6.23
N PRO A 104 -20.01 26.66 -7.58
CA PRO A 104 -19.83 25.52 -8.48
C PRO A 104 -18.34 25.18 -8.71
N VAL A 105 -18.05 23.90 -8.89
CA VAL A 105 -16.73 23.35 -9.26
C VAL A 105 -16.41 23.59 -10.75
N PRO A 106 -15.19 24.07 -11.12
CA PRO A 106 -14.82 24.30 -12.52
C PRO A 106 -14.54 23.03 -13.34
N SER A 107 -14.88 23.11 -14.63
CA SER A 107 -14.89 22.04 -15.62
C SER A 107 -13.58 21.88 -16.41
N TRP A 108 -12.48 21.51 -15.76
CA TRP A 108 -11.24 21.11 -16.46
C TRP A 108 -10.63 19.83 -15.90
N VAL A 109 -11.47 18.85 -15.54
CA VAL A 109 -11.03 17.45 -15.50
C VAL A 109 -10.85 16.98 -16.94
N GLN A 110 -9.65 17.19 -17.48
CA GLN A 110 -9.13 16.57 -18.71
C GLN A 110 -7.73 16.07 -18.33
N ASP A 111 -7.62 14.77 -18.07
CA ASP A 111 -7.09 13.81 -19.06
C ASP A 111 -5.64 14.14 -19.42
N GLU A 112 -4.69 13.66 -18.61
CA GLU A 112 -3.31 13.50 -19.04
C GLU A 112 -2.69 12.26 -18.39
N GLY A 113 -2.17 11.37 -19.23
CA GLY A 113 -1.07 10.49 -18.84
C GLY A 113 -1.30 8.98 -18.87
N ARG A 114 -2.11 8.44 -19.79
CA ARG A 114 -1.94 7.04 -20.21
C ARG A 114 -0.68 6.92 -21.08
N THR A 115 0.48 6.84 -20.46
CA THR A 115 1.66 6.28 -21.12
C THR A 115 1.53 4.76 -21.07
N GLN A 116 0.86 4.19 -22.08
CA GLN A 116 0.85 2.76 -22.32
C GLN A 116 2.23 2.33 -22.84
N LEU A 117 2.90 1.44 -22.10
CA LEU A 117 4.03 0.61 -22.52
C LEU A 117 3.60 -0.87 -22.36
N PRO A 118 4.24 -1.80 -23.09
CA PRO A 118 3.55 -2.69 -24.03
C PRO A 118 2.94 -3.96 -23.41
N SER A 119 1.85 -4.42 -24.02
CA SER A 119 1.37 -5.80 -24.19
C SER A 119 1.76 -6.88 -23.16
N ALA A 120 1.34 -6.70 -21.91
CA ALA A 120 0.90 -7.81 -21.07
C ALA A 120 -0.47 -7.41 -20.52
N LYS A 121 -1.48 -8.29 -20.59
CA LYS A 121 -2.84 -7.99 -20.12
C LYS A 121 -2.75 -7.29 -18.75
N PRO A 122 -3.34 -6.10 -18.55
CA PRO A 122 -3.22 -5.43 -17.26
C PRO A 122 -3.90 -6.30 -16.21
N VAL A 123 -3.08 -7.00 -15.40
CA VAL A 123 -3.58 -7.80 -14.29
C VAL A 123 -4.43 -6.89 -13.42
N THR A 124 -5.70 -7.24 -13.23
CA THR A 124 -6.63 -6.40 -12.48
C THR A 124 -6.33 -6.48 -10.98
N ASP A 125 -6.73 -5.48 -10.19
CA ASP A 125 -6.64 -5.56 -8.71
C ASP A 125 -7.36 -6.80 -8.17
N ARG A 126 -8.46 -7.18 -8.82
CA ARG A 126 -9.22 -8.38 -8.48
C ARG A 126 -8.41 -9.65 -8.71
N ASP A 127 -7.65 -9.74 -9.79
CA ASP A 127 -6.83 -10.92 -10.10
C ASP A 127 -5.62 -11.00 -9.17
N ARG A 128 -4.98 -9.87 -8.84
CA ARG A 128 -3.96 -9.80 -7.79
C ARG A 128 -4.48 -10.29 -6.45
N GLN A 129 -5.68 -9.84 -6.06
CA GLN A 129 -6.29 -10.25 -4.79
C GLN A 129 -6.62 -11.75 -4.77
N LYS A 130 -7.12 -12.30 -5.88
CA LYS A 130 -7.35 -13.75 -6.02
C LYS A 130 -6.03 -14.53 -5.96
N ALA A 131 -5.00 -14.07 -6.66
CA ALA A 131 -3.67 -14.68 -6.64
C ALA A 131 -3.13 -14.73 -5.21
N ARG A 132 -3.27 -13.64 -4.45
CA ARG A 132 -2.89 -13.61 -3.03
C ARG A 132 -3.66 -14.62 -2.18
N SER A 133 -4.98 -14.71 -2.37
CA SER A 133 -5.80 -15.70 -1.67
C SER A 133 -5.38 -17.14 -1.98
N LEU A 134 -4.92 -17.43 -3.19
CA LEU A 134 -4.42 -18.75 -3.58
C LEU A 134 -3.06 -19.06 -2.94
N VAL A 135 -2.19 -18.06 -2.77
CA VAL A 135 -0.93 -18.21 -2.01
C VAL A 135 -1.23 -18.51 -0.54
N ASP A 136 -2.19 -17.80 0.06
CA ASP A 136 -2.60 -18.05 1.45
C ASP A 136 -3.21 -19.46 1.60
N GLN A 137 -3.98 -19.92 0.62
CA GLN A 137 -4.47 -21.29 0.57
C GLN A 137 -3.33 -22.31 0.46
N ALA A 138 -2.33 -22.06 -0.40
CA ALA A 138 -1.16 -22.91 -0.55
C ALA A 138 -0.37 -23.04 0.77
N LEU A 139 -0.23 -21.96 1.54
CA LEU A 139 0.39 -22.00 2.86
C LEU A 139 -0.35 -22.95 3.82
N ASN A 140 -1.68 -22.92 3.83
CA ASN A 140 -2.48 -23.83 4.64
C ASN A 140 -2.36 -25.28 4.16
N LEU A 141 -2.31 -25.50 2.84
CA LEU A 141 -2.15 -26.83 2.25
C LEU A 141 -0.77 -27.43 2.56
N LYS A 142 0.29 -26.60 2.61
CA LYS A 142 1.61 -27.01 3.08
C LYS A 142 1.55 -27.55 4.51
N VAL A 143 0.86 -26.84 5.41
CA VAL A 143 0.72 -27.27 6.81
C VAL A 143 -0.09 -28.56 6.91
N ALA A 144 -1.09 -28.72 6.04
CA ALA A 144 -1.89 -29.94 5.95
C ALA A 144 -1.17 -31.11 5.24
N GLY A 145 0.07 -30.94 4.76
CA GLY A 145 0.81 -31.95 4.01
C GLY A 145 0.24 -32.26 2.62
N GLN A 146 -0.67 -31.41 2.10
CA GLN A 146 -1.33 -31.60 0.80
C GLN A 146 -0.52 -30.94 -0.32
N THR A 147 0.66 -31.50 -0.60
CA THR A 147 1.64 -30.94 -1.55
C THR A 147 1.07 -30.76 -2.97
N ASP A 148 0.30 -31.72 -3.49
CA ASP A 148 -0.25 -31.63 -4.84
C ASP A 148 -1.19 -30.42 -4.99
N LYS A 149 -2.14 -30.28 -4.06
CA LYS A 149 -3.09 -29.16 -4.05
C LYS A 149 -2.38 -27.82 -3.79
N MET A 150 -1.31 -27.83 -3.00
CA MET A 150 -0.47 -26.66 -2.80
C MET A 150 0.15 -26.22 -4.12
N LEU A 151 0.77 -27.13 -4.87
CA LEU A 151 1.37 -26.85 -6.17
C LEU A 151 0.33 -26.35 -7.18
N ASP A 152 -0.85 -26.95 -7.22
CA ASP A 152 -1.95 -26.49 -8.08
C ASP A 152 -2.45 -25.08 -7.73
N SER A 153 -2.48 -24.76 -6.43
CA SER A 153 -2.90 -23.43 -5.96
C SER A 153 -1.86 -22.37 -6.34
N LEU A 154 -0.57 -22.70 -6.22
CA LEU A 154 0.54 -21.82 -6.64
C LEU A 154 0.57 -21.61 -8.15
N ALA A 155 0.35 -22.67 -8.94
CA ALA A 155 0.21 -22.60 -10.39
C ALA A 155 -0.88 -21.60 -10.82
N LYS A 156 -2.07 -21.70 -10.21
CA LYS A 156 -3.18 -20.78 -10.46
C LYS A 156 -2.86 -19.35 -10.02
N ALA A 157 -2.13 -19.18 -8.91
CA ALA A 157 -1.73 -17.87 -8.42
C ALA A 157 -0.80 -17.17 -9.42
N ILE A 158 0.23 -17.87 -9.89
CA ILE A 158 1.21 -17.36 -10.88
C ILE A 158 0.51 -17.03 -12.21
N ALA A 159 -0.41 -17.88 -12.66
CA ALA A 159 -1.18 -17.62 -13.88
C ALA A 159 -2.06 -16.35 -13.79
N LEU A 160 -2.48 -15.96 -12.58
CA LEU A 160 -3.26 -14.73 -12.34
C LEU A 160 -2.37 -13.50 -12.17
N ASP A 161 -1.25 -13.63 -11.46
CA ASP A 161 -0.29 -12.55 -11.26
C ASP A 161 1.14 -13.04 -11.54
N PRO A 162 1.66 -12.80 -12.76
CA PRO A 162 3.01 -13.20 -13.14
C PRO A 162 4.12 -12.60 -12.26
N LYS A 163 3.84 -11.53 -11.50
CA LYS A 163 4.83 -10.98 -10.55
C LYS A 163 5.17 -11.92 -9.40
N LEU A 164 4.34 -12.95 -9.18
CA LEU A 164 4.59 -13.97 -8.17
C LEU A 164 5.71 -14.94 -8.55
N GLU A 165 6.16 -14.94 -9.81
CA GLU A 165 7.34 -15.73 -10.25
C GLU A 165 8.60 -15.34 -9.47
N ASP A 166 8.73 -14.06 -9.12
CA ASP A 166 9.85 -13.51 -8.34
C ASP A 166 9.57 -13.44 -6.82
N ASP A 167 8.37 -13.82 -6.37
CA ASP A 167 8.01 -13.73 -4.97
C ASP A 167 8.73 -14.81 -4.15
N TYR A 168 9.56 -14.38 -3.19
CA TYR A 168 10.35 -15.26 -2.34
C TYR A 168 9.49 -16.29 -1.58
N GLN A 169 8.26 -15.95 -1.17
CA GLN A 169 7.37 -16.87 -0.47
C GLN A 169 6.90 -17.96 -1.42
N VAL A 170 6.49 -17.59 -2.63
CA VAL A 170 6.04 -18.53 -3.67
C VAL A 170 7.16 -19.47 -4.08
N LEU A 171 8.36 -18.93 -4.37
CA LEU A 171 9.53 -19.72 -4.71
C LEU A 171 9.90 -20.70 -3.60
N SER A 172 9.89 -20.26 -2.33
CA SER A 172 10.16 -21.14 -1.19
C SER A 172 9.17 -22.31 -1.11
N LEU A 173 7.88 -22.08 -1.36
CA LEU A 173 6.87 -23.13 -1.35
C LEU A 173 7.02 -24.11 -2.52
N LEU A 174 7.36 -23.62 -3.70
CA LEU A 174 7.64 -24.45 -4.88
C LEU A 174 8.87 -25.34 -4.65
N THR A 175 9.97 -24.77 -4.15
CA THR A 175 11.19 -25.50 -3.75
C THR A 175 10.84 -26.64 -2.79
N ILE A 176 10.03 -26.37 -1.76
CA ILE A 176 9.62 -27.38 -0.77
C ILE A 176 8.72 -28.45 -1.39
N GLY A 177 7.76 -28.05 -2.23
CA GLY A 177 6.80 -28.98 -2.82
C GLY A 177 7.38 -29.89 -3.89
N LEU A 178 8.34 -29.38 -4.67
CA LEU A 178 8.96 -30.08 -5.78
C LEU A 178 10.28 -30.76 -5.39
N GLY A 179 10.86 -30.39 -4.25
CA GLY A 179 12.15 -30.92 -3.79
C GLY A 179 13.33 -30.50 -4.68
N VAL A 180 13.19 -29.37 -5.37
CA VAL A 180 14.22 -28.81 -6.27
C VAL A 180 14.76 -27.50 -5.71
N SER A 181 15.84 -27.00 -6.29
CA SER A 181 16.40 -25.69 -5.95
C SER A 181 15.55 -24.54 -6.51
N SER A 182 15.61 -23.36 -5.89
CA SER A 182 14.76 -22.21 -6.22
C SER A 182 14.91 -21.73 -7.67
N ASP A 183 16.09 -21.86 -8.26
CA ASP A 183 16.39 -21.54 -9.67
C ASP A 183 15.69 -22.47 -10.67
N ARG A 184 15.29 -23.67 -10.23
CA ARG A 184 14.57 -24.67 -11.03
C ARG A 184 13.09 -24.79 -10.67
N ALA A 185 12.64 -24.06 -9.65
CA ALA A 185 11.30 -24.23 -9.07
C ALA A 185 10.17 -23.98 -10.09
N LEU A 186 10.31 -22.96 -10.95
CA LEU A 186 9.31 -22.62 -11.97
C LEU A 186 9.29 -23.65 -13.11
N GLU A 187 10.46 -24.05 -13.60
CA GLU A 187 10.58 -25.09 -14.64
C GLU A 187 10.00 -26.42 -14.17
N ALA A 188 10.32 -26.82 -12.94
CA ALA A 188 9.78 -28.04 -12.34
C ALA A 188 8.26 -27.95 -12.10
N LEU A 189 7.71 -26.77 -11.84
CA LEU A 189 6.26 -26.55 -11.76
C LEU A 189 5.58 -26.74 -13.12
N GLU A 190 6.18 -26.25 -14.20
CA GLU A 190 5.66 -26.48 -15.55
C GLU A 190 5.71 -27.95 -15.94
N GLU A 191 6.79 -28.66 -15.60
CA GLU A 191 6.89 -30.09 -15.81
C GLU A 191 5.83 -30.86 -15.01
N TYR A 192 5.61 -30.47 -13.74
CA TYR A 192 4.57 -31.03 -12.89
C TYR A 192 3.19 -30.90 -13.54
N GLN A 193 2.84 -29.72 -14.08
CA GLN A 193 1.56 -29.51 -14.77
C GLN A 193 1.40 -30.33 -16.05
N LYS A 194 2.50 -30.64 -16.75
CA LYS A 194 2.49 -31.45 -17.97
C LYS A 194 2.29 -32.95 -17.70
N ARG A 195 2.45 -33.41 -16.44
CA ARG A 195 2.29 -34.83 -16.09
C ARG A 195 0.81 -35.22 -16.02
N PRO A 196 0.37 -36.28 -16.73
CA PRO A 196 -1.05 -36.64 -16.84
C PRO A 196 -1.68 -37.24 -15.56
N ALA A 197 -1.03 -37.17 -14.40
CA ALA A 197 -1.42 -37.92 -13.20
C ALA A 197 -2.17 -37.10 -12.12
N HIS A 198 -2.28 -35.77 -12.25
CA HIS A 198 -2.78 -34.91 -11.16
C HIS A 198 -4.29 -34.60 -11.23
N GLN A 199 -5.07 -35.36 -12.01
CA GLN A 199 -6.52 -35.15 -12.24
C GLN A 199 -7.45 -36.20 -11.61
N THR A 200 -7.04 -36.88 -10.52
CA THR A 200 -7.90 -37.87 -9.84
C THR A 200 -8.52 -37.29 -8.57
#